data_AF-A0A920TVZ6-F1
#
_entry.id   AF-A0A920TVZ6-F1
#
_cell.length_a   1.000
_cell.length_b   1.000
_cell.length_c   1.000
_cell.angle_alpha   90.00
_cell.angle_beta   90.00
_cell.angle_gamma   90.00
#
_symmetry.space_group_name_H-M   'P 1'
#
loop_
_entity.id
_entity.type
_entity.pdbx_description
1 polymer ?
#
loop_
_entity_poly.entity_id
_entity_poly.type
_entity_poly.pdbx_seq_one_letter_code
_entity_poly.pdbx_strand_id
1 'polypeptide(L)'
;MQLVYWKVWGKTLEKVRAETHRILSNSSTTTSQGSRTTSRTPTLDQLGVDLTLAAKSEKLDNVVGRSSELERVEQILSRRTKNNPVLVGEPGVGKTAIVEAMAQKISNGDCPDTLQGKRLVTLDMGALVAGTKYRGEFEERLKKVIEEIKVAGNCVLFIDEIHTIVGAGAPEGAVDASNILKPSLARGEIQCIGATKLDDYRKYVERDPALERRLQPVRVGKT
;
A
#
# COMPACT_ATOMS: atom_id res chain seq x y z
N MET A 1 -33.79 -25.31 59.19
CA MET A 1 -34.06 -24.85 57.81
C MET A 1 -32.91 -23.97 57.35
N GLN A 2 -31.75 -24.56 57.08
CA GLN A 2 -30.52 -23.80 56.75
C GLN A 2 -29.48 -24.72 56.10
N LEU A 3 -29.88 -25.39 55.01
CA LEU A 3 -29.00 -26.29 54.26
C LEU A 3 -29.33 -26.29 52.76
N VAL A 4 -29.62 -25.12 52.15
CA VAL A 4 -29.67 -25.02 50.69
C VAL A 4 -29.38 -23.58 50.27
N TYR A 5 -28.11 -23.12 50.26
CA TYR A 5 -27.74 -21.92 49.46
C TYR A 5 -26.22 -21.74 49.23
N TRP A 6 -25.45 -22.84 49.18
CA TRP A 6 -23.99 -22.78 48.94
C TRP A 6 -23.51 -23.44 47.63
N LYS A 7 -24.41 -23.68 46.66
CA LYS A 7 -24.07 -24.41 45.42
C LYS A 7 -24.17 -23.64 44.11
N VAL A 8 -24.23 -22.30 44.10
CA VAL A 8 -24.48 -21.53 42.85
C VAL A 8 -23.43 -20.46 42.51
N TRP A 9 -22.31 -20.34 43.24
CA TRP A 9 -21.23 -19.41 42.87
C TRP A 9 -19.89 -20.11 42.61
N GLY A 10 -19.91 -21.08 41.70
CA GLY A 10 -18.71 -21.61 41.06
C GLY A 10 -18.25 -20.69 39.92
N LYS A 11 -17.66 -19.53 40.26
CA LYS A 11 -16.81 -18.79 39.30
C LYS A 11 -15.36 -19.07 39.68
N THR A 12 -14.67 -19.86 38.85
CA THR A 12 -13.25 -20.19 39.00
C THR A 12 -12.42 -18.91 39.15
N LEU A 13 -11.50 -18.89 40.11
CA LEU A 13 -10.63 -17.75 40.44
C LEU A 13 -9.86 -17.21 39.22
N GLU A 14 -9.62 -18.07 38.22
CA GLU A 14 -9.02 -17.72 36.92
C GLU A 14 -9.92 -16.82 36.05
N LYS A 15 -11.24 -17.01 36.06
CA LYS A 15 -12.18 -16.15 35.32
C LYS A 15 -12.26 -14.76 35.92
N VAL A 16 -12.17 -14.64 37.25
CA VAL A 16 -12.16 -13.33 37.94
C VAL A 16 -10.84 -12.59 37.69
N ARG A 17 -9.72 -13.31 37.60
CA ARG A 17 -8.41 -12.73 37.21
C ARG A 17 -8.37 -12.30 35.74
N ALA A 18 -8.95 -13.09 34.82
CA ALA A 18 -9.05 -12.72 33.42
C ALA A 18 -9.95 -11.47 33.20
N GLU A 19 -11.05 -11.37 33.94
CA GLU A 19 -11.97 -10.23 33.86
C GLU A 19 -11.37 -8.95 34.48
N THR A 20 -10.64 -9.07 35.60
CA THR A 20 -9.94 -7.92 36.21
C THR A 20 -8.78 -7.42 35.34
N HIS A 21 -8.02 -8.31 34.68
CA HIS A 21 -6.98 -7.90 33.73
C HIS A 21 -7.54 -7.18 32.50
N ARG A 22 -8.73 -7.59 32.02
CA ARG A 22 -9.44 -6.97 30.90
C ARG A 22 -9.98 -5.58 31.25
N ILE A 23 -10.43 -5.37 32.49
CA ILE A 23 -10.91 -4.06 32.96
C ILE A 23 -9.74 -3.10 33.17
N LEU A 24 -8.61 -3.57 33.73
CA LEU A 24 -7.40 -2.77 33.92
C LEU A 24 -6.72 -2.38 32.60
N SER A 25 -6.76 -3.23 31.57
CA SER A 25 -6.24 -2.89 30.23
C SER A 25 -7.08 -1.86 29.47
N ASN A 26 -8.34 -1.66 29.87
CA ASN A 26 -9.27 -0.73 29.20
C ASN A 26 -9.24 0.69 29.80
N SER A 27 -8.48 0.93 30.86
CA SER A 27 -8.44 2.23 31.56
C SER A 27 -7.25 3.12 31.16
N SER A 28 -6.48 2.76 30.13
CA SER A 28 -5.35 3.57 29.63
C SER A 28 -5.46 3.97 28.15
N THR A 29 -6.68 4.11 27.65
CA THR A 29 -6.96 4.85 26.41
C THR A 29 -7.80 6.06 26.74
N THR A 30 -7.11 7.19 26.97
CA THR A 30 -7.63 8.54 26.73
C THR A 30 -7.91 8.67 25.24
N THR A 31 -9.01 8.07 24.81
CA THR A 31 -9.45 8.08 23.41
C THR A 31 -10.12 9.41 23.14
N SER A 32 -9.39 10.31 22.47
CA SER A 32 -9.98 11.33 21.62
C SER A 32 -11.11 10.71 20.80
N GLN A 33 -12.33 11.22 20.97
CA GLN A 33 -13.49 10.89 20.16
C GLN A 33 -13.22 11.32 18.70
N GLY A 34 -12.54 10.46 17.94
CA GLY A 34 -12.56 10.49 16.49
C GLY A 34 -13.58 9.48 16.01
N SER A 35 -14.61 9.95 15.31
CA SER A 35 -15.56 9.11 14.58
C SER A 35 -14.83 7.96 13.88
N ARG A 36 -15.14 6.71 14.25
CA ARG A 36 -14.60 5.51 13.63
C ARG A 36 -15.24 5.38 12.24
N THR A 37 -14.84 6.25 11.33
CA THR A 37 -15.19 6.16 9.93
C THR A 37 -14.70 4.81 9.44
N THR A 38 -15.63 3.96 9.01
CA THR A 38 -15.29 2.69 8.36
C THR A 38 -14.46 3.04 7.14
N SER A 39 -13.21 2.59 7.10
CA SER A 39 -12.33 2.84 5.96
C SER A 39 -12.99 2.37 4.67
N ARG A 40 -12.82 3.15 3.60
CA ARG A 40 -13.28 2.77 2.25
C ARG A 40 -12.43 1.64 1.66
N THR A 41 -11.26 1.37 2.23
CA THR A 41 -10.32 0.37 1.74
C THR A 41 -9.84 -0.55 2.88
N PRO A 42 -10.76 -1.27 3.56
CA PRO A 42 -10.42 -2.03 4.76
C PRO A 42 -9.43 -3.17 4.50
N THR A 43 -9.43 -3.76 3.31
CA THR A 43 -8.48 -4.83 2.94
C THR A 43 -7.13 -4.22 2.58
N LEU A 44 -7.11 -3.11 1.84
CA LEU A 44 -5.86 -2.38 1.56
C LEU A 44 -5.16 -1.93 2.86
N ASP A 45 -5.93 -1.43 3.83
CA ASP A 45 -5.38 -0.96 5.10
C ASP A 45 -4.77 -2.08 5.96
N GLN A 46 -5.20 -3.33 5.75
CA GLN A 46 -4.64 -4.51 6.43
C GLN A 46 -3.41 -5.08 5.72
N LEU A 47 -3.35 -4.95 4.40
CA LEU A 47 -2.38 -5.62 3.54
C LEU A 47 -1.35 -4.68 2.91
N GLY A 48 -1.41 -3.40 3.25
CA GLY A 48 -0.55 -2.36 2.70
C GLY A 48 -0.02 -1.41 3.76
N VAL A 49 0.93 -0.59 3.36
CA VAL A 49 1.50 0.47 4.18
C VAL A 49 1.18 1.81 3.55
N ASP A 50 0.46 2.66 4.28
CA ASP A 50 0.11 4.00 3.85
C ASP A 50 1.28 4.96 4.13
N LEU A 51 2.03 5.29 3.08
CA LEU A 51 3.17 6.20 3.15
C LEU A 51 2.73 7.63 3.47
N THR A 52 1.54 8.04 3.02
CA THR A 52 1.01 9.37 3.38
C THR A 52 0.69 9.49 4.87
N LEU A 53 0.21 8.43 5.51
CA LEU A 53 0.03 8.40 6.97
C LEU A 53 1.36 8.30 7.71
N ALA A 54 2.33 7.54 7.17
CA ALA A 54 3.69 7.49 7.72
C ALA A 54 4.36 8.88 7.67
N ALA A 55 4.19 9.61 6.57
CA ALA A 55 4.67 10.98 6.41
C ALA A 55 4.04 11.93 7.43
N LYS A 56 2.71 11.88 7.62
CA LYS A 56 2.00 12.67 8.66
C LYS A 56 2.49 12.38 10.07
N SER A 57 3.01 11.18 10.29
CA SER A 57 3.53 10.74 11.59
C SER A 57 5.03 11.00 11.74
N GLU A 58 5.66 11.74 10.81
CA GLU A 58 7.10 12.03 10.80
C GLU A 58 7.98 10.76 10.85
N LYS A 59 7.49 9.65 10.29
CA LYS A 59 8.19 8.35 10.27
C LYS A 59 9.03 8.12 9.01
N LEU A 60 8.98 9.04 8.05
CA LEU A 60 9.74 8.95 6.81
C LEU A 60 10.98 9.83 6.90
N ASP A 61 12.08 9.36 6.31
CA ASP A 61 13.33 10.10 6.29
C ASP A 61 13.23 11.36 5.42
N ASN A 62 14.00 12.38 5.77
CA ASN A 62 14.11 13.58 4.96
C ASN A 62 14.99 13.30 3.74
N VAL A 63 14.44 13.52 2.55
CA VAL A 63 15.12 13.25 1.29
C VAL A 63 15.82 14.51 0.81
N VAL A 64 17.14 14.44 0.68
CA VAL A 64 17.97 15.55 0.16
C VAL A 64 18.36 15.27 -1.28
N GLY A 65 18.22 16.28 -2.14
CA GLY A 65 18.34 16.12 -3.58
C GLY A 65 17.08 15.49 -4.19
N ARG A 66 17.13 15.10 -5.45
CA ARG A 66 16.01 14.49 -6.20
C ARG A 66 14.83 15.40 -6.56
N SER A 67 15.01 16.71 -6.51
CA SER A 67 13.96 17.68 -6.85
C SER A 67 13.45 17.50 -8.29
N SER A 68 14.33 17.27 -9.26
CA SER A 68 13.95 17.13 -10.67
C SER A 68 13.20 15.82 -10.93
N GLU A 69 13.60 14.70 -10.32
CA GLU A 69 12.86 13.44 -10.42
C GLU A 69 11.50 13.54 -9.71
N LEU A 70 11.45 14.18 -8.54
CA LEU A 70 10.22 14.36 -7.77
C LEU A 70 9.20 15.25 -8.52
N GLU A 71 9.64 16.40 -9.03
CA GLU A 71 8.82 17.29 -9.86
C GLU A 71 8.30 16.56 -11.10
N ARG A 72 9.15 15.71 -11.71
CA ARG A 72 8.74 14.91 -12.86
C ARG A 72 7.68 13.86 -12.49
N VAL A 73 7.81 13.18 -11.35
CA VAL A 73 6.82 12.23 -10.84
C VAL A 73 5.48 12.92 -10.59
N GLU A 74 5.50 14.05 -9.89
CA GLU A 74 4.33 14.89 -9.61
C GLU A 74 3.61 15.31 -10.90
N GLN A 75 4.37 15.85 -11.86
CA GLN A 75 3.85 16.27 -13.16
C GLN A 75 3.17 15.11 -13.92
N ILE A 76 3.73 13.90 -13.85
CA ILE A 76 3.14 12.72 -14.51
C ILE A 76 1.85 12.31 -13.80
N LEU A 77 1.84 12.22 -12.47
CA LEU A 77 0.66 11.80 -11.70
C LEU A 77 -0.54 12.75 -11.90
N SER A 78 -0.29 14.03 -12.15
CA SER A 78 -1.34 15.03 -12.42
C SER A 78 -1.92 14.99 -13.83
N ARG A 79 -1.42 14.13 -14.74
CA ARG A 79 -1.94 14.03 -16.11
C ARG A 79 -3.29 13.30 -16.17
N ARG A 80 -4.05 13.60 -17.21
CA ARG A 80 -5.27 12.86 -17.57
C ARG A 80 -4.98 11.48 -18.18
N THR A 81 -3.86 11.35 -18.90
CA THR A 81 -3.46 10.12 -19.59
C THR A 81 -1.96 9.86 -19.37
N LYS A 82 -1.55 8.60 -19.48
CA LYS A 82 -0.17 8.14 -19.23
C LYS A 82 0.39 8.72 -17.91
N ASN A 83 -0.41 8.58 -16.86
CA ASN A 83 -0.26 9.25 -15.57
C ASN A 83 0.33 8.33 -14.48
N ASN A 84 1.06 7.30 -14.89
CA ASN A 84 1.73 6.37 -13.99
C ASN A 84 3.25 6.50 -14.20
N PRO A 85 3.97 7.22 -13.33
CA PRO A 85 5.43 7.30 -13.44
C PRO A 85 6.08 5.95 -13.10
N VAL A 86 7.18 5.64 -13.79
CA VAL A 86 8.02 4.49 -13.48
C VAL A 86 9.45 4.98 -13.26
N LEU A 87 9.94 4.86 -12.03
CA LEU A 87 11.32 5.17 -11.63
C LEU A 87 12.27 4.09 -12.18
N VAL A 88 13.09 4.47 -13.15
CA VAL A 88 14.02 3.58 -13.85
C VAL A 88 15.46 3.96 -13.52
N GLY A 89 16.18 3.04 -12.88
CA GLY A 89 17.58 3.23 -12.47
C GLY A 89 18.18 1.95 -11.89
N GLU A 90 19.44 1.98 -11.47
CA GLU A 90 20.06 0.82 -10.82
C GLU A 90 19.50 0.59 -9.40
N PRO A 91 19.67 -0.60 -8.81
CA PRO A 91 19.38 -0.82 -7.39
C PRO A 91 20.18 0.13 -6.50
N GLY A 92 19.59 0.57 -5.39
CA GLY A 92 20.27 1.43 -4.40
C GLY A 92 20.40 2.90 -4.78
N VAL A 93 19.91 3.34 -5.94
CA VAL A 93 19.96 4.76 -6.35
C VAL A 93 18.92 5.66 -5.65
N GLY A 94 18.20 5.16 -4.64
CA GLY A 94 17.24 5.96 -3.87
C GLY A 94 15.87 6.15 -4.53
N LYS A 95 15.36 5.16 -5.30
CA LYS A 95 14.01 5.23 -5.89
C LYS A 95 12.93 5.34 -4.82
N THR A 96 13.04 4.54 -3.75
CA THR A 96 12.11 4.57 -2.61
C THR A 96 12.09 5.95 -1.96
N ALA A 97 13.25 6.61 -1.83
CA ALA A 97 13.33 7.96 -1.27
C ALA A 97 12.49 8.96 -2.08
N ILE A 98 12.49 8.89 -3.42
CA ILE A 98 11.64 9.76 -4.26
C ILE A 98 10.15 9.53 -3.95
N VAL A 99 9.75 8.29 -3.71
CA VAL A 99 8.36 7.93 -3.38
C VAL A 99 7.97 8.43 -1.99
N GLU A 100 8.86 8.31 -1.00
CA GLU A 100 8.66 8.83 0.35
C GLU A 100 8.57 10.37 0.36
N ALA A 101 9.42 11.05 -0.41
CA ALA A 101 9.33 12.49 -0.62
C ALA A 101 7.99 12.90 -1.27
N MET A 102 7.50 12.11 -2.25
CA MET A 102 6.18 12.33 -2.84
C MET A 102 5.06 12.14 -1.80
N ALA A 103 5.18 11.15 -0.90
CA ALA A 103 4.23 10.95 0.20
C ALA A 103 4.20 12.15 1.15
N GLN A 104 5.37 12.71 1.49
CA GLN A 104 5.50 13.93 2.29
C GLN A 104 4.83 15.13 1.62
N LYS A 105 5.08 15.35 0.32
CA LYS A 105 4.42 16.42 -0.44
C LYS A 105 2.89 16.31 -0.42
N ILE A 106 2.36 15.11 -0.69
CA ILE A 106 0.91 14.86 -0.65
C ILE A 106 0.35 15.06 0.77
N SER A 107 1.05 14.56 1.78
CA SER A 107 0.67 14.69 3.19
C SER A 107 0.56 16.15 3.64
N ASN A 108 1.53 16.97 3.23
CA ASN A 108 1.65 18.37 3.61
C ASN A 108 0.76 19.30 2.78
N GLY A 109 0.11 18.77 1.73
CA GLY A 109 -0.67 19.58 0.78
C GLY A 109 0.19 20.41 -0.18
N ASP A 110 1.51 20.20 -0.19
CA ASP A 110 2.44 20.81 -1.15
C ASP A 110 2.43 20.03 -2.47
N CYS A 111 1.26 19.96 -3.11
CA CYS A 111 1.07 19.27 -4.39
C CYS A 111 -0.13 19.88 -5.13
N PRO A 112 -0.29 19.60 -6.44
CA PRO A 112 -1.37 20.17 -7.23
C PRO A 112 -2.71 19.61 -6.76
N ASP A 113 -3.80 20.33 -6.95
CA ASP A 113 -5.15 19.93 -6.50
C ASP A 113 -5.54 18.51 -6.92
N THR A 114 -5.05 18.07 -8.08
CA THR A 114 -5.24 16.69 -8.58
C THR A 114 -4.70 15.59 -7.67
N LEU A 115 -3.72 15.90 -6.81
CA LEU A 115 -3.06 14.97 -5.89
C LEU A 115 -3.44 15.21 -4.42
N GLN A 116 -4.04 16.36 -4.11
CA GLN A 116 -4.49 16.66 -2.75
C GLN A 116 -5.51 15.63 -2.28
N GLY A 117 -5.35 15.18 -1.03
CA GLY A 117 -6.22 14.17 -0.42
C GLY A 117 -6.07 12.75 -1.00
N LYS A 118 -5.14 12.52 -1.94
CA LYS A 118 -4.76 11.17 -2.33
C LYS A 118 -3.94 10.48 -1.24
N ARG A 119 -3.96 9.16 -1.28
CA ARG A 119 -3.17 8.28 -0.43
C ARG A 119 -2.11 7.60 -1.27
N LEU A 120 -0.85 7.64 -0.84
CA LEU A 120 0.23 6.87 -1.47
C LEU A 120 0.47 5.62 -0.64
N VAL A 121 0.19 4.45 -1.21
CA VAL A 121 0.13 3.18 -0.47
C VAL A 121 0.99 2.13 -1.14
N THR A 122 1.75 1.38 -0.36
CA THR A 122 2.50 0.20 -0.86
C THR A 122 1.70 -1.07 -0.55
N LEU A 123 1.79 -2.09 -1.40
CA LEU A 123 1.23 -3.41 -1.10
C LEU A 123 2.31 -4.30 -0.53
N ASP A 124 2.04 -4.92 0.61
CA ASP A 124 2.89 -5.95 1.17
C ASP A 124 2.49 -7.31 0.59
N MET A 125 3.29 -7.77 -0.37
CA MET A 125 3.10 -9.07 -1.00
C MET A 125 3.25 -10.22 0.01
N GLY A 126 4.08 -10.06 1.05
CA GLY A 126 4.21 -11.02 2.14
C GLY A 126 2.93 -11.11 2.96
N ALA A 127 2.33 -9.98 3.30
CA ALA A 127 1.03 -9.93 4.00
C ALA A 127 -0.11 -10.53 3.18
N LEU A 128 -0.11 -10.33 1.86
CA LEU A 128 -1.09 -10.93 0.95
C LEU A 128 -1.02 -12.47 0.95
N VAL A 129 0.20 -13.03 1.02
CA VAL A 129 0.43 -14.48 1.06
C VAL A 129 0.21 -15.04 2.47
N ALA A 130 0.53 -14.27 3.52
CA ALA A 130 0.40 -14.68 4.90
C ALA A 130 -1.04 -15.10 5.24
N GLY A 131 -1.16 -16.30 5.84
CA GLY A 131 -2.47 -16.85 6.21
C GLY A 131 -3.36 -17.23 5.02
N THR A 132 -2.79 -17.39 3.81
CA THR A 132 -3.45 -18.10 2.70
C THR A 132 -2.91 -19.53 2.64
N LYS A 133 -3.80 -20.52 2.49
CA LYS A 133 -3.42 -21.93 2.33
C LYS A 133 -3.31 -22.31 0.87
N TYR A 134 -4.00 -21.57 0.00
CA TYR A 134 -4.10 -21.84 -1.43
C TYR A 134 -3.89 -20.57 -2.24
N ARG A 135 -3.30 -20.72 -3.43
CA ARG A 135 -3.08 -19.64 -4.39
C ARG A 135 -4.37 -18.86 -4.73
N GLY A 136 -5.51 -19.56 -4.82
CA GLY A 136 -6.80 -18.92 -5.11
C GLY A 136 -7.23 -17.89 -4.07
N GLU A 137 -6.91 -18.10 -2.79
CA GLU A 137 -7.24 -17.16 -1.70
C GLU A 137 -6.42 -15.88 -1.82
N PHE A 138 -5.14 -15.99 -2.19
CA PHE A 138 -4.29 -14.84 -2.50
C PHE A 138 -4.87 -14.02 -3.65
N GLU A 139 -5.27 -14.69 -4.73
CA GLU A 139 -5.83 -14.03 -5.91
C GLU A 139 -7.14 -13.30 -5.58
N GLU A 140 -8.00 -13.91 -4.76
CA GLU A 140 -9.23 -13.28 -4.29
C GLU A 140 -8.96 -12.06 -3.42
N ARG A 141 -8.01 -12.13 -2.48
CA ARG A 141 -7.59 -10.98 -1.67
C ARG A 141 -7.06 -9.84 -2.54
N LEU A 142 -6.21 -10.15 -3.51
CA LEU A 142 -5.66 -9.14 -4.42
C LEU A 142 -6.74 -8.49 -5.28
N LYS A 143 -7.69 -9.28 -5.81
CA LYS A 143 -8.86 -8.74 -6.54
C LYS A 143 -9.68 -7.80 -5.67
N LYS A 144 -9.90 -8.16 -4.40
CA LYS A 144 -10.63 -7.32 -3.45
C LYS A 144 -9.90 -6.00 -3.18
N VAL A 145 -8.58 -6.02 -3.01
CA VAL A 145 -7.76 -4.82 -2.85
C VAL A 145 -7.90 -3.89 -4.07
N ILE A 146 -7.85 -4.44 -5.27
CA ILE A 146 -7.98 -3.65 -6.51
C ILE A 146 -9.37 -3.02 -6.62
N GLU A 147 -10.42 -3.76 -6.27
CA GLU A 147 -11.78 -3.22 -6.29
C GLU A 147 -11.95 -2.09 -5.26
N GLU A 148 -11.39 -2.25 -4.06
CA GLU A 148 -11.38 -1.18 -3.05
C GLU A 148 -10.67 0.09 -3.55
N ILE A 149 -9.52 -0.06 -4.21
CA ILE A 149 -8.77 1.07 -4.79
C ILE A 149 -9.59 1.79 -5.86
N LYS A 150 -10.22 1.02 -6.74
CA LYS A 150 -11.06 1.55 -7.83
C LYS A 150 -12.26 2.32 -7.28
N VAL A 151 -12.94 1.76 -6.27
CA VAL A 151 -14.10 2.40 -5.62
C VAL A 151 -13.68 3.64 -4.83
N ALA A 152 -12.54 3.60 -4.15
CA ALA A 152 -12.05 4.73 -3.37
C ALA A 152 -11.62 5.91 -4.26
N GLY A 153 -10.99 5.64 -5.41
CA GLY A 153 -10.61 6.64 -6.42
C GLY A 153 -9.51 7.62 -6.00
N ASN A 154 -9.05 7.56 -4.75
CA ASN A 154 -8.05 8.47 -4.18
C ASN A 154 -6.75 7.76 -3.80
N CYS A 155 -6.49 6.54 -4.27
CA CYS A 155 -5.27 5.80 -3.97
C CYS A 155 -4.29 5.83 -5.15
N VAL A 156 -3.02 6.04 -4.84
CA VAL A 156 -1.88 5.82 -5.73
C VAL A 156 -1.08 4.67 -5.14
N LEU A 157 -0.88 3.60 -5.90
CA LEU A 157 -0.06 2.48 -5.46
C LEU A 157 1.42 2.72 -5.75
N PHE A 158 2.28 2.45 -4.79
CA PHE A 158 3.70 2.24 -5.08
C PHE A 158 3.94 0.74 -5.27
N ILE A 159 4.57 0.40 -6.40
CA ILE A 159 4.92 -0.96 -6.77
C ILE A 159 6.42 -0.99 -7.04
N ASP A 160 7.18 -1.47 -6.06
CA ASP A 160 8.59 -1.79 -6.29
C ASP A 160 8.71 -3.03 -7.18
N GLU A 161 9.79 -3.08 -7.94
CA GLU A 161 10.04 -4.12 -8.94
C GLU A 161 8.82 -4.40 -9.84
N ILE A 162 8.20 -3.35 -10.39
CA ILE A 162 6.95 -3.46 -11.18
C ILE A 162 7.02 -4.48 -12.33
N HIS A 163 8.22 -4.80 -12.83
CA HIS A 163 8.42 -5.83 -13.85
C HIS A 163 7.97 -7.24 -13.37
N THR A 164 8.09 -7.55 -12.09
CA THR A 164 7.71 -8.83 -11.47
C THR A 164 6.20 -9.09 -11.58
N ILE A 165 5.40 -8.02 -11.47
CA ILE A 165 3.94 -8.09 -11.52
C ILE A 165 3.33 -7.80 -12.89
N VAL A 166 4.13 -7.56 -13.94
CA VAL A 166 3.58 -7.24 -15.29
C VAL A 166 4.09 -8.13 -16.42
N GLY A 167 5.17 -8.88 -16.24
CA GLY A 167 5.66 -9.72 -17.34
C GLY A 167 6.88 -10.58 -17.08
N ALA A 168 7.65 -10.34 -16.02
CA ALA A 168 8.78 -11.21 -15.70
C ALA A 168 8.32 -12.59 -15.18
N GLY A 169 7.08 -12.69 -14.70
CA GLY A 169 6.64 -13.77 -13.84
C GLY A 169 7.25 -13.62 -12.45
N ALA A 170 6.57 -14.15 -11.45
CA ALA A 170 7.18 -14.25 -10.13
C ALA A 170 8.35 -15.26 -10.17
N PRO A 171 9.41 -15.08 -9.37
CA PRO A 171 10.42 -16.11 -9.17
C PRO A 171 9.78 -17.48 -8.87
N GLU A 172 10.44 -18.57 -9.22
CA GLU A 172 9.90 -19.92 -9.04
C GLU A 172 9.46 -20.15 -7.57
N GLY A 173 8.18 -20.46 -7.35
CA GLY A 173 7.60 -20.61 -6.01
C GLY A 173 6.99 -19.34 -5.39
N ALA A 174 7.18 -18.16 -6.00
CA ALA A 174 6.51 -16.92 -5.60
C ALA A 174 5.13 -16.80 -6.27
N VAL A 175 4.20 -16.11 -5.60
CA VAL A 175 2.83 -16.00 -6.09
C VAL A 175 2.77 -14.96 -7.21
N ASP A 176 2.32 -15.41 -8.39
CA ASP A 176 2.24 -14.57 -9.58
C ASP A 176 0.97 -13.70 -9.56
N ALA A 177 1.17 -12.41 -9.29
CA ALA A 177 0.13 -11.38 -9.29
C ALA A 177 -0.15 -10.79 -10.69
N SER A 178 0.62 -11.17 -11.71
CA SER A 178 0.61 -10.48 -13.01
C SER A 178 -0.69 -10.63 -13.77
N ASN A 179 -1.33 -11.80 -13.67
CA ASN A 179 -2.64 -12.06 -14.28
C ASN A 179 -3.76 -11.17 -13.73
N ILE A 180 -3.55 -10.54 -12.57
CA ILE A 180 -4.54 -9.66 -11.93
C ILE A 180 -4.14 -8.19 -12.10
N LEU A 181 -2.88 -7.84 -11.82
CA LEU A 181 -2.43 -6.44 -11.82
C LEU A 181 -2.24 -5.89 -13.23
N LYS A 182 -1.68 -6.68 -14.16
CA LYS A 182 -1.44 -6.22 -15.53
C LYS A 182 -2.72 -5.77 -16.24
N PRO A 183 -3.83 -6.55 -16.23
CA PRO A 183 -5.08 -6.08 -16.84
C PRO A 183 -5.62 -4.79 -16.21
N SER A 184 -5.55 -4.65 -14.87
CA SER A 184 -6.03 -3.43 -14.19
C SER A 184 -5.18 -2.20 -14.49
N LEU A 185 -3.85 -2.36 -14.60
CA LEU A 185 -2.95 -1.29 -15.06
C LEU A 185 -3.23 -0.90 -16.51
N ALA A 186 -3.37 -1.88 -17.41
CA ALA A 186 -3.66 -1.65 -18.82
C ALA A 186 -5.01 -0.93 -19.04
N ARG A 187 -6.03 -1.29 -18.26
CA ARG A 187 -7.34 -0.61 -18.28
C ARG A 187 -7.30 0.77 -17.62
N GLY A 188 -6.28 1.08 -16.83
CA GLY A 188 -6.16 2.33 -16.10
C GLY A 188 -7.12 2.40 -14.90
N GLU A 189 -7.47 1.26 -14.33
CA GLU A 189 -8.31 1.16 -13.11
C GLU A 189 -7.54 1.54 -11.85
N ILE A 190 -6.21 1.48 -11.93
CA ILE A 190 -5.29 1.75 -10.83
C ILE A 190 -4.32 2.85 -11.29
N GLN A 191 -4.11 3.84 -10.44
CA GLN A 191 -3.01 4.79 -10.57
C GLN A 191 -1.83 4.31 -9.72
N CYS A 192 -0.62 4.34 -10.26
CA CYS A 192 0.58 3.85 -9.56
C CYS A 192 1.85 4.64 -9.87
N ILE A 193 2.81 4.52 -8.96
CA ILE A 193 4.23 4.80 -9.16
C ILE A 193 4.94 3.44 -9.20
N GLY A 194 5.58 3.09 -10.31
CA GLY A 194 6.39 1.89 -10.43
C GLY A 194 7.86 2.18 -10.14
N ALA A 195 8.63 1.19 -9.70
CA ALA A 195 10.09 1.22 -9.71
C ALA A 195 10.65 -0.05 -10.35
N THR A 196 11.71 0.08 -11.15
CA THR A 196 12.35 -1.06 -11.80
C THR A 196 13.76 -0.72 -12.30
N LYS A 197 14.55 -1.74 -12.64
CA LYS A 197 15.84 -1.55 -13.35
C LYS A 197 15.60 -1.25 -14.82
N LEU A 198 16.61 -0.68 -15.48
CA LEU A 198 16.53 -0.30 -16.89
C LEU A 198 16.29 -1.51 -17.80
N ASP A 199 17.04 -2.58 -17.60
CA ASP A 199 16.93 -3.77 -18.46
C ASP A 199 15.55 -4.43 -18.32
N ASP A 200 15.04 -4.51 -17.09
CA ASP A 200 13.70 -5.05 -16.82
C ASP A 200 12.60 -4.17 -17.41
N TYR A 201 12.74 -2.83 -17.32
CA TYR A 201 11.81 -1.90 -17.97
C TYR A 201 11.75 -2.15 -19.48
N ARG A 202 12.91 -2.20 -20.14
CA ARG A 202 13.01 -2.43 -21.58
C ARG A 202 12.43 -3.78 -21.99
N LYS A 203 12.70 -4.82 -21.19
CA LYS A 203 12.31 -6.20 -21.50
C LYS A 203 10.81 -6.45 -21.31
N TYR A 204 10.25 -5.96 -20.20
CA TYR A 204 8.90 -6.36 -19.75
C TYR A 204 7.86 -5.26 -19.81
N VAL A 205 8.25 -3.98 -19.84
CA VAL A 205 7.33 -2.84 -19.80
C VAL A 205 7.26 -2.12 -21.14
N GLU A 206 8.41 -1.70 -21.68
CA GLU A 206 8.51 -0.90 -22.90
C GLU A 206 8.03 -1.66 -24.14
N ARG A 207 8.20 -2.98 -24.16
CA ARG A 207 7.76 -3.86 -25.25
C ARG A 207 6.28 -4.22 -25.20
N ASP A 208 5.57 -3.89 -24.13
CA ASP A 208 4.15 -4.18 -23.98
C ASP A 208 3.30 -2.94 -24.33
N PRO A 209 2.57 -2.94 -25.47
CA PRO A 209 1.82 -1.76 -25.90
C PRO A 209 0.70 -1.35 -24.95
N ALA A 210 0.18 -2.27 -24.13
CA ALA A 210 -0.88 -1.95 -23.19
C ALA A 210 -0.33 -1.16 -21.99
N LEU A 211 0.87 -1.54 -21.52
CA LEU A 211 1.57 -0.87 -20.43
C LEU A 211 2.22 0.44 -20.88
N GLU A 212 2.83 0.46 -22.07
CA GLU A 212 3.51 1.64 -22.64
C GLU A 212 2.57 2.87 -22.75
N ARG A 213 1.28 2.62 -23.02
CA ARG A 213 0.24 3.66 -23.08
C ARG A 213 -0.13 4.24 -21.72
N ARG A 214 0.23 3.58 -20.63
CA ARG A 214 -0.15 3.93 -19.25
C ARG A 214 1.02 4.44 -18.43
N LEU A 215 2.20 3.88 -18.67
CA LEU A 215 3.41 4.08 -17.87
C LEU A 215 4.36 5.06 -18.54
N GLN A 216 4.87 6.04 -17.78
CA GLN A 216 5.86 7.01 -18.24
C GLN A 216 7.18 6.84 -17.47
N PRO A 217 8.31 6.54 -18.14
CA PRO A 217 9.57 6.38 -17.44
C PRO A 217 10.11 7.72 -16.92
N VAL A 218 10.74 7.66 -15.75
CA VAL A 218 11.52 8.72 -15.09
C VAL A 218 12.88 8.13 -14.78
N ARG A 219 13.94 8.70 -15.37
CA ARG A 219 15.31 8.23 -15.18
C ARG A 219 15.82 8.68 -13.82
N VAL A 220 16.38 7.76 -13.04
CA VAL A 220 16.96 8.02 -11.72
C VAL A 220 18.44 7.69 -11.77
N GLY A 221 19.28 8.72 -11.66
CA GLY A 221 20.73 8.60 -11.62
C GLY A 221 21.27 8.36 -10.21
N LYS A 222 22.59 8.23 -10.06
CA LYS A 222 23.23 8.38 -8.75
C LYS A 222 23.18 9.86 -8.33
N THR A 223 23.01 10.12 -7.03
CA THR A 223 23.11 11.47 -6.46
C THR A 223 24.55 11.94 -6.53
#